data_AF-A0A7J2JLU1-F1
#
_entry.id   AF-A0A7J2JLU1-F1
#
_cell.length_a   1.000
_cell.length_b   1.000
_cell.length_c   1.000
_cell.angle_alpha   90.00
_cell.angle_beta   90.00
_cell.angle_gamma   90.00
#
_symmetry.space_group_name_H-M   'P 1'
#
loop_
_entity.id
_entity.type
_entity.pdbx_description
1 polymer ?
#
loop_
_entity_poly.entity_id
_entity_poly.type
_entity_poly.pdbx_seq_one_letter_code
_entity_poly.pdbx_strand_id
1 'polypeptide(L)'
;MVEIPIPKKKVFIPGCVTEPDGTVKCKPKLIKGDIKLEAPRPIIMRKIESEKGRFMEILDDGDAQAELIDELRRYVEKRHL
;
A
#
# COMPACT_ATOMS: atom_id res chain seq x y z
N MET A 1 -27.05 -15.02 24.28
CA MET A 1 -25.76 -15.02 23.58
C MET A 1 -25.74 -13.75 22.75
N VAL A 2 -24.92 -12.77 23.13
CA VAL A 2 -24.84 -11.50 22.39
C VAL A 2 -23.82 -11.71 21.29
N GLU A 3 -24.29 -11.95 20.06
CA GLU A 3 -23.45 -11.87 18.88
C GLU A 3 -23.04 -10.41 18.71
N ILE A 4 -21.85 -10.07 19.22
CA ILE A 4 -21.25 -8.76 18.99
C ILE A 4 -20.85 -8.74 17.51
N PRO A 5 -21.47 -7.91 16.64
CA PRO A 5 -21.01 -7.80 15.27
C PRO A 5 -19.61 -7.20 15.32
N ILE A 6 -18.59 -8.04 15.17
CA ILE A 6 -17.21 -7.57 15.00
C ILE A 6 -17.26 -6.66 13.77
N PRO A 7 -16.97 -5.35 13.91
CA PRO A 7 -17.01 -4.46 12.76
C PRO A 7 -16.08 -5.07 11.72
N LYS A 8 -16.58 -5.28 10.49
CA LYS A 8 -15.81 -5.71 9.31
C LYS A 8 -14.81 -4.60 8.95
N LYS A 9 -13.88 -4.33 9.86
CA LYS A 9 -13.00 -3.18 9.84
C LYS A 9 -11.99 -3.45 8.74
N LYS A 10 -12.05 -2.66 7.68
CA LYS A 10 -11.04 -2.67 6.63
C LYS A 10 -9.71 -2.23 7.26
N VAL A 11 -8.75 -3.13 7.34
CA VAL A 11 -7.40 -2.85 7.84
C VAL A 11 -6.45 -2.88 6.66
N PHE A 12 -5.78 -1.75 6.40
CA PHE A 12 -4.75 -1.64 5.38
C PHE A 12 -3.38 -1.49 6.05
N ILE A 13 -2.46 -2.40 5.71
CA ILE A 13 -1.10 -2.45 6.23
C ILE A 13 -0.17 -2.26 5.03
N PRO A 14 0.44 -1.09 4.81
CA PRO A 14 1.24 -0.81 3.62
C PRO A 14 2.58 -1.56 3.58
N GLY A 15 3.18 -1.83 4.73
CA GLY A 15 4.44 -2.57 4.82
C GLY A 15 5.58 -1.94 4.00
N CYS A 16 5.68 -0.61 3.98
CA CYS A 16 6.69 0.14 3.22
C CYS A 16 8.00 0.28 3.97
N VAL A 17 9.10 0.03 3.26
CA VAL A 17 10.48 0.24 3.71
C VAL A 17 11.18 1.10 2.68
N THR A 18 11.78 2.21 3.11
CA THR A 18 12.63 3.04 2.28
C THR A 18 14.05 2.50 2.32
N GLU A 19 14.58 2.16 1.16
CA GLU A 19 15.96 1.77 0.96
C GLU A 19 16.88 2.99 0.86
N PRO A 20 18.19 2.85 1.18
CA PRO A 20 19.15 3.95 1.14
C PRO A 20 19.32 4.58 -0.24
N ASP A 21 18.98 3.85 -1.31
CA ASP A 21 18.98 4.33 -2.70
C ASP A 21 17.78 5.27 -3.01
N GLY A 22 16.86 5.47 -2.06
CA GLY A 22 15.64 6.26 -2.26
C GLY A 22 14.46 5.47 -2.83
N THR A 23 14.67 4.19 -3.15
CA THR A 23 13.62 3.24 -3.52
C THR A 23 12.77 2.87 -2.30
N VAL A 24 11.46 2.77 -2.45
CA VAL A 24 10.50 2.37 -1.42
C VAL A 24 9.89 1.04 -1.82
N LYS A 25 10.11 0.01 -0.99
CA LYS A 25 9.52 -1.32 -1.17
C LYS A 25 8.33 -1.46 -0.23
N CYS A 26 7.12 -1.57 -0.78
CA CYS A 26 5.88 -1.76 -0.02
C CYS A 26 5.35 -3.17 -0.22
N LYS A 27 5.07 -3.88 0.88
CA LYS A 27 4.32 -5.14 0.82
C LYS A 27 2.93 -4.94 1.43
N PRO A 28 1.99 -4.31 0.69
CA PRO A 28 0.70 -3.99 1.25
C PRO A 28 -0.14 -5.23 1.50
N LYS A 29 -0.91 -5.18 2.58
CA LYS A 29 -1.88 -6.19 2.99
C LYS A 29 -3.18 -5.49 3.31
N LEU A 30 -4.28 -6.03 2.78
CA LEU A 30 -5.61 -5.50 2.97
C LEU A 30 -6.50 -6.60 3.55
N ILE A 31 -7.01 -6.36 4.76
CA ILE A 31 -7.88 -7.28 5.48
C ILE A 31 -9.28 -6.67 5.51
N LYS A 32 -10.27 -7.40 4.99
CA LYS A 32 -11.67 -6.99 4.89
C LYS A 32 -12.58 -8.09 5.42
N GLY A 33 -12.85 -8.08 6.73
CA GLY A 33 -13.52 -9.21 7.38
C GLY A 33 -12.66 -10.47 7.22
N ASP A 34 -13.22 -11.50 6.59
CA ASP A 34 -12.55 -12.78 6.34
C ASP A 34 -11.65 -12.78 5.09
N ILE A 35 -11.72 -11.74 4.25
CA ILE A 35 -10.91 -11.63 3.03
C ILE A 35 -9.57 -11.00 3.38
N LYS A 36 -8.48 -11.69 3.06
CA LYS A 36 -7.11 -11.17 3.16
C LYS A 36 -6.48 -11.10 1.77
N LEU A 37 -6.19 -9.89 1.32
CA LEU A 37 -5.40 -9.63 0.12
C LEU A 37 -3.99 -9.25 0.54
N GLU A 38 -2.99 -9.82 -0.10
CA GLU A 38 -1.58 -9.50 0.11
C GLU A 38 -0.89 -9.48 -1.25
N ALA A 39 -0.02 -8.50 -1.47
CA ALA A 39 0.80 -8.45 -2.67
C ALA A 39 1.73 -9.69 -2.71
N PRO A 40 1.73 -10.49 -3.80
CA PRO A 40 2.60 -11.66 -3.93
C PRO A 40 4.07 -11.31 -3.75
N ARG A 41 4.48 -10.20 -4.38
CA ARG A 41 5.83 -9.62 -4.27
C ARG A 41 5.74 -8.19 -3.73
N PRO A 42 6.84 -7.64 -3.20
CA PRO A 42 6.87 -6.24 -2.79
C PRO A 42 6.68 -5.33 -4.00
N ILE A 43 5.77 -4.36 -3.87
CA ILE A 43 5.62 -3.24 -4.79
C ILE A 43 6.84 -2.35 -4.63
N ILE A 44 7.52 -2.06 -5.74
CA ILE A 44 8.67 -1.16 -5.77
C ILE A 44 8.21 0.19 -6.28
N MET A 45 8.48 1.22 -5.49
CA MET A 45 8.15 2.60 -5.81
C MET A 45 9.41 3.44 -5.68
N ARG A 46 9.53 4.53 -6.44
CA ARG A 46 10.57 5.54 -6.22
C ARG A 46 9.95 6.91 -6.06
N LYS A 47 10.55 7.71 -5.20
CA LYS A 47 10.18 9.12 -5.07
C LYS A 47 10.85 9.90 -6.20
N ILE A 48 10.05 10.59 -7.00
CA ILE A 48 10.53 11.49 -8.03
C ILE A 48 10.26 12.91 -7.56
N GLU A 49 11.34 13.67 -7.40
CA GLU A 49 11.28 15.11 -7.21
C GLU A 49 11.54 15.78 -8.56
N SER A 50 10.62 16.64 -8.99
CA SER A 50 10.76 17.45 -10.20
C SER A 50 10.35 18.89 -9.90
N GLU A 51 10.62 19.81 -10.83
CA GLU A 51 10.21 21.21 -10.70
C GLU A 51 8.68 21.38 -10.52
N LYS A 52 7.90 20.39 -10.96
CA LYS A 52 6.44 20.33 -10.85
C LYS A 52 5.92 19.75 -9.53
N GLY A 53 6.81 19.30 -8.64
CA GLY A 53 6.46 18.74 -7.34
C GLY A 53 7.05 17.35 -7.09
N ARG A 54 6.56 16.71 -6.02
CA ARG A 54 7.01 15.39 -5.55
C ARG A 54 5.91 14.37 -5.80
N PHE A 55 6.23 13.29 -6.52
CA PHE A 55 5.30 12.18 -6.74
C PHE A 55 6.01 10.84 -6.60
N MET A 56 5.25 9.79 -6.28
CA MET A 56 5.77 8.43 -6.30
C MET A 56 5.46 7.76 -7.62
N GLU A 57 6.49 7.18 -8.24
CA GLU A 57 6.37 6.34 -9.42
C GLU A 57 6.45 4.87 -9.00
N ILE A 58 5.49 4.05 -9.43
CA ILE A 58 5.53 2.60 -9.22
C ILE A 58 6.39 2.00 -10.33
N LEU A 59 7.49 1.35 -9.93
CA LEU A 59 8.42 0.67 -10.83
C LEU A 59 8.01 -0.79 -11.08
N ASP A 60 7.51 -1.46 -10.04
CA ASP A 60 7.02 -2.84 -10.10
C ASP A 60 5.83 -2.96 -9.14
N ASP A 61 4.70 -3.45 -9.64
CA ASP A 61 3.48 -3.62 -8.83
C ASP A 61 3.42 -4.95 -8.09
N GLY A 62 4.45 -5.79 -8.20
CA GLY A 62 4.57 -7.04 -7.46
C GLY A 62 3.45 -8.05 -7.71
N ASP A 63 2.75 -7.94 -8.86
CA ASP A 63 1.52 -8.68 -9.18
C ASP A 63 0.40 -8.44 -8.15
N ALA A 64 0.42 -7.27 -7.51
CA ALA A 64 -0.59 -6.90 -6.55
C ALA A 64 -1.93 -6.68 -7.27
N GLN A 65 -3.01 -7.13 -6.63
CA GLN A 65 -4.34 -6.85 -7.16
C GLN A 65 -4.58 -5.35 -7.25
N ALA A 66 -5.30 -4.90 -8.28
CA ALA A 66 -5.56 -3.49 -8.54
C ALA A 66 -6.11 -2.74 -7.30
N GLU A 67 -6.93 -3.38 -6.49
CA GLU A 67 -7.46 -2.82 -5.25
C GLU A 67 -6.36 -2.53 -4.20
N LEU A 68 -5.39 -3.42 -4.05
CA LEU A 68 -4.24 -3.22 -3.15
C LEU A 68 -3.39 -2.04 -3.61
N ILE A 69 -3.21 -1.89 -4.93
CA ILE A 69 -2.46 -0.77 -5.53
C ILE A 69 -3.21 0.55 -5.33
N ASP A 70 -4.53 0.59 -5.57
CA ASP A 70 -5.35 1.79 -5.37
C ASP A 70 -5.29 2.25 -3.91
N GLU A 71 -5.39 1.31 -2.98
CA GLU A 71 -5.33 1.63 -1.55
C GLU A 71 -3.93 2.04 -1.10
N LEU A 72 -2.88 1.47 -1.69
CA LEU A 72 -1.51 1.93 -1.47
C LEU A 72 -1.28 3.34 -2.00
N ARG A 73 -1.76 3.65 -3.21
CA ARG A 73 -1.68 5.01 -3.79
C ARG A 73 -2.35 6.02 -2.87
N ARG A 74 -3.59 5.75 -2.44
CA ARG A 74 -4.31 6.60 -1.47
C ARG A 74 -3.57 6.78 -0.15
N TYR A 75 -2.92 5.72 0.35
CA TYR A 75 -2.13 5.80 1.57
C TYR A 75 -0.92 6.71 1.40
N VAL A 76 -0.18 6.54 0.30
CA VAL A 76 1.01 7.34 -0.03
C VAL A 76 0.64 8.81 -0.22
N GLU A 77 -0.42 9.10 -0.97
CA GLU A 77 -0.91 10.47 -1.19
C GLU A 77 -1.31 11.16 0.12
N LYS A 78 -2.05 10.46 1.00
CA LYS A 78 -2.47 11.02 2.31
C LYS A 78 -1.31 11.27 3.27
N ARG A 79 -0.26 10.45 3.21
CA ARG A 79 0.90 10.55 4.12
C ARG A 79 2.00 11.44 3.57
N HIS A 80 1.86 11.99 2.35
CA HIS A 80 2.89 12.80 1.68
C HIS A 80 4.28 12.14 1.71
N LEU A 81 4.33 10.81 1.52
CA LEU A 81 5.60 10.08 1.42
C LEU A 81 6.37 10.51 0.16
#